data_AF-A0A1X0U0W7-F1
#
_entry.id   AF-A0A1X0U0W7-F1
#
_cell.length_a   1.000
_cell.length_b   1.000
_cell.length_c   1.000
_cell.angle_alpha   90.00
_cell.angle_beta   90.00
_cell.angle_gamma   90.00
#
_symmetry.space_group_name_H-M   'P 1'
#
loop_
_entity.id
_entity.type
_entity.pdbx_description
1 polymer ?
#
loop_
_entity_poly.entity_id
_entity_poly.type
_entity_poly.pdbx_seq_one_letter_code
_entity_poly.pdbx_strand_id
1 'polypeptide(L)' 'MKVSKYDKELAKIYALPLEAYKWIMTNRMKPDRAKASVKRYVKNVTQRNNEKLSQMQKNDV' A
#
# COMPACT_ATOMS: atom_id res chain seq x y z
N MET A 1 -17.38 1.15 -8.67
CA MET A 1 -16.08 0.59 -8.23
C MET A 1 -15.67 1.23 -6.91
N LYS A 2 -15.68 0.49 -5.79
CA LYS A 2 -15.13 0.98 -4.52
C LYS A 2 -13.61 1.13 -4.69
N VAL A 3 -13.09 2.35 -4.66
CA VAL A 3 -11.64 2.56 -4.73
C VAL A 3 -11.03 2.18 -3.39
N SER A 4 -10.10 1.22 -3.40
CA SER A 4 -9.51 0.69 -2.18
C SER A 4 -8.71 1.77 -1.45
N LYS A 5 -8.64 1.69 -0.11
CA LYS A 5 -7.80 2.59 0.70
C LYS A 5 -6.33 2.53 0.25
N TYR A 6 -5.89 1.36 -0.21
CA TYR A 6 -4.57 1.09 -0.77
C TYR A 6 -4.26 1.96 -2.00
N ASP A 7 -5.16 2.01 -2.99
CA ASP A 7 -4.94 2.81 -4.20
C ASP A 7 -4.82 4.30 -3.90
N LYS A 8 -5.59 4.79 -2.92
CA LYS A 8 -5.54 6.18 -2.47
C LYS A 8 -4.22 6.52 -1.78
N GLU A 9 -3.70 5.63 -0.95
CA GLU A 9 -2.41 5.84 -0.29
C GLU A 9 -1.25 5.80 -1.27
N LEU A 10 -1.27 4.88 -2.24
CA LEU A 10 -0.26 4.83 -3.28
C LEU A 10 -0.28 6.06 -4.18
N ALA A 11 -1.45 6.51 -4.62
CA ALA A 11 -1.59 7.73 -5.42
C ALA A 11 -0.95 8.94 -4.70
N LYS A 12 -1.12 9.04 -3.38
CA LYS A 12 -0.46 10.07 -2.56
C LYS A 12 1.07 9.91 -2.53
N ILE A 13 1.60 8.70 -2.35
CA ILE A 13 3.05 8.45 -2.33
C ILE A 13 3.69 8.86 -3.66
N TYR A 14 3.02 8.59 -4.77
CA TYR A 14 3.50 8.95 -6.10
C TYR A 14 3.16 10.40 -6.51
N ALA A 15 2.48 11.18 -5.65
CA ALA A 15 2.00 12.53 -5.93
C ALA A 15 1.17 12.66 -7.22
N LEU A 16 0.33 11.64 -7.50
CA LEU A 16 -0.52 11.59 -8.69
C LEU A 16 -2.00 11.63 -8.33
N PRO A 17 -2.87 12.19 -9.19
CA PRO A 17 -4.30 11.94 -9.13
C PRO A 17 -4.61 10.45 -9.17
N LEU A 18 -5.66 10.03 -8.47
CA LEU A 18 -6.02 8.61 -8.33
C LEU A 18 -6.30 7.94 -9.68
N GLU A 19 -6.92 8.68 -10.59
CA GLU A 19 -7.20 8.26 -11.96
C GLU A 19 -5.90 8.06 -12.75
N ALA A 20 -4.94 8.97 -12.62
CA ALA A 20 -3.65 8.89 -13.30
C ALA A 20 -2.79 7.73 -12.75
N TYR A 21 -2.76 7.54 -11.43
CA TYR A 21 -2.11 6.39 -10.81
C TYR A 21 -2.67 5.07 -11.35
N LYS A 22 -3.99 4.92 -11.36
CA LYS A 22 -4.66 3.73 -11.90
C LYS A 22 -4.33 3.50 -13.36
N TRP A 23 -4.37 4.55 -14.18
CA TRP A 23 -4.07 4.42 -15.60
C TRP A 23 -2.61 3.97 -15.84
N ILE A 24 -1.66 4.53 -15.09
CA ILE A 24 -0.24 4.14 -15.19
C ILE A 24 -0.02 2.70 -14.73
N MET A 25 -0.64 2.29 -13.62
CA MET A 25 -0.51 0.93 -13.10
C MET A 25 -1.11 -0.11 -14.05
N THR A 26 -2.24 0.21 -14.69
CA THR A 26 -2.92 -0.71 -15.61
C THR A 26 -2.28 -0.75 -16.99
N ASN A 27 -1.85 0.39 -17.53
CA ASN A 27 -1.45 0.50 -18.95
C ASN A 27 0.06 0.64 -19.17
N ARG A 28 0.82 1.09 -18.17
CA ARG A 28 2.25 1.43 -18.32
C ARG A 28 3.18 0.53 -17.51
N MET A 29 2.71 -0.01 -16.39
CA MET A 29 3.48 -0.89 -15.51
C MET A 29 3.50 -2.33 -16.05
N LYS A 30 4.69 -2.94 -16.10
CA LYS A 30 4.80 -4.37 -16.37
C LYS A 30 4.08 -5.17 -15.27
N PRO A 31 3.35 -6.26 -15.61
CA PRO A 31 2.59 -7.05 -14.62
C PRO A 31 3.43 -7.53 -13.43
N ASP A 32 4.70 -7.87 -13.69
CA ASP A 32 5.64 -8.38 -12.68
C ASP A 32 5.95 -7.30 -11.63
N ARG A 33 6.10 -6.05 -12.07
CA ARG A 33 6.35 -4.91 -11.18
C ARG A 33 5.10 -4.52 -10.39
N ALA A 34 3.91 -4.62 -10.99
CA ALA A 34 2.65 -4.40 -10.28
C ALA A 34 2.48 -5.41 -9.13
N LYS A 35 2.72 -6.71 -9.39
CA LYS A 35 2.70 -7.76 -8.36
C LYS A 35 3.73 -7.50 -7.25
N ALA A 36 4.94 -7.08 -7.60
CA ALA A 36 5.99 -6.76 -6.62
C ALA A 36 5.61 -5.58 -5.71
N SER A 37 4.96 -4.55 -6.26
CA SER A 37 4.50 -3.39 -5.49
C SER A 37 3.43 -3.77 -4.46
N VAL A 38 2.46 -4.60 -4.86
CA VAL A 38 1.43 -5.14 -3.95
C VAL A 38 2.07 -5.98 -2.85
N LYS A 39 3.02 -6.87 -3.19
CA LYS A 39 3.72 -7.70 -2.21
C LYS A 39 4.47 -6.85 -1.17
N ARG A 40 5.14 -5.78 -1.60
CA ARG A 40 5.83 -4.84 -0.69
C ARG A 40 4.86 -4.11 0.23
N TYR A 41 3.73 -3.63 -0.29
CA TYR A 41 2.74 -2.97 0.56
C TYR A 41 2.18 -3.92 1.62
N VAL A 42 1.75 -5.12 1.22
CA VAL A 42 1.20 -6.11 2.16
C VAL A 42 2.22 -6.42 3.26
N LYS A 43 3.48 -6.67 2.89
CA LYS A 43 4.56 -6.90 3.86
C LYS A 43 4.72 -5.74 4.85
N ASN A 44 4.74 -4.51 4.34
CA ASN A 44 4.92 -3.32 5.17
C ASN A 44 3.72 -3.06 6.10
N VAL A 45 2.50 -3.33 5.64
CA VAL A 45 1.29 -3.23 6.47
C VAL A 45 1.31 -4.27 7.58
N THR A 46 1.66 -5.52 7.27
CA THR A 46 1.75 -6.59 8.27
C THR A 46 2.83 -6.30 9.32
N GLN A 47 4.01 -5.82 8.90
CA GLN A 47 5.07 -5.42 9.84
C GLN A 47 4.63 -4.29 10.77
N ARG A 48 4.05 -3.21 10.22
CA ARG A 48 3.56 -2.09 11.04
C ARG A 48 2.48 -2.49 12.02
N ASN A 49 1.59 -3.40 11.65
CA ASN A 49 0.55 -3.89 12.55
C ASN A 49 1.14 -4.72 13.69
N ASN A 50 2.15 -5.56 13.40
CA ASN A 50 2.86 -6.33 14.43
C ASN A 50 3.68 -5.42 15.37
N GLU A 51 4.31 -4.37 14.85
CA GLU A 51 5.02 -3.37 15.66
C GLU A 51 4.06 -2.63 16.59
N LYS A 52 2.87 -2.23 16.11
CA LYS A 52 1.83 -1.61 16.94
C LYS A 52 1.32 -2.54 18.04
N LEU A 53 1.09 -3.81 17.72
CA LEU A 53 0.70 -4.84 18.70
C LEU A 53 1.76 -5.04 19.78
N SER A 54 3.04 -5.10 19.38
CA SER A 54 4.15 -5.22 20.32
C SER A 54 4.32 -3.99 21.21
N GLN A 55 4.06 -2.79 20.69
CA GLN A 55 4.08 -1.55 21.48
C GLN A 55 2.92 -1.47 22.48
N MET A 56 1.72 -1.91 22.12
CA MET A 56 0.59 -2.00 23.05
C MET A 56 0.89 -2.95 24.20
N GLN A 57 1.42 -4.15 23.91
CA GLN A 57 1.78 -5.13 24.95
C GLN A 57 2.87 -4.65 25.92
N LYS A 58 3.75 -3.72 25.50
CA LYS A 58 4.79 -3.13 26.36
C LYS A 58 4.26 -2.02 27.26
N ASN A 59 3.14 -1.41 26.91
CA ASN A 59 2.54 -0.30 27.66
C ASN A 59 1.50 -0.77 28.69
N ASP A 60 1.11 -2.05 28.66
CA ASP A 60 0.15 -2.68 29.58
C ASP A 60 0.84 -3.42 30.76
N VAL A 61 2.15 -3.23 30.96
CA VAL A 61 2.96 -3.73 32.10
C VAL A 61 3.41 -2.56 32.95
#